data_AF-A0A944NU04-F1
#
_entry.id   AF-A0A944NU04-F1
#
_cell.length_a   1.000
_cell.length_b   1.000
_cell.length_c   1.000
_cell.angle_alpha   90.00
_cell.angle_beta   90.00
_cell.angle_gamma   90.00
#
_symmetry.space_group_name_H-M   'P 1'
#
loop_
_entity.id
_entity.type
_entity.pdbx_description
1 polymer ?
#
loop_
_entity_poly.entity_id
_entity_poly.type
_entity_poly.pdbx_seq_one_letter_code
_entity_poly.pdbx_strand_id
1 'polypeptide(L)'
;MPLWVAPLAFFFLGERFGLANLVGTILGLAGIALLVDPVAFDFSDRTQLIGNGFMLVSSFSFAIAIILMRSNPSAAPIIQLVPWQLFLGSIILILTALIVEGPPKIPLSSSFITIMAYNGPIASGFCFWAYLSVSRSLPAMNTAIGSMGVPVIGVISSAFILSESLALNVIAGLVLILLGVLTVTLNDLRRTKSL
;
A
#
# COMPACT_ATOMS: atom_id res chain seq x y z
N MET A 1 -2.19 5.82 0.36
CA MET A 1 -2.85 5.33 1.59
C MET A 1 -2.38 6.10 2.84
N PRO A 2 -1.06 6.26 3.14
CA PRO A 2 -0.61 6.85 4.41
C PRO A 2 -1.14 8.26 4.67
N LEU A 3 -1.27 9.07 3.61
CA LEU A 3 -1.89 10.38 3.63
C LEU A 3 -3.30 10.38 4.25
N TRP A 4 -4.11 9.38 3.94
CA TRP A 4 -5.51 9.27 4.40
C TRP A 4 -5.64 8.55 5.74
N VAL A 5 -4.75 7.62 6.03
CA VAL A 5 -4.81 6.82 7.27
C VAL A 5 -4.59 7.68 8.50
N ALA A 6 -3.71 8.68 8.44
CA ALA A 6 -3.46 9.59 9.56
C ALA A 6 -4.73 10.32 10.04
N PRO A 7 -5.43 11.15 9.23
CA PRO A 7 -6.63 11.83 9.70
C PRO A 7 -7.73 10.84 10.09
N LEU A 8 -7.95 9.78 9.32
CA LEU A 8 -9.01 8.82 9.61
C LEU A 8 -8.76 8.05 10.93
N ALA A 9 -7.52 7.65 11.21
CA ALA A 9 -7.19 6.98 12.48
C ALA A 9 -7.32 7.93 13.68
N PHE A 10 -6.98 9.21 13.52
CA PHE A 10 -7.21 10.19 14.58
C PHE A 10 -8.70 10.36 14.91
N PHE A 11 -9.54 10.54 13.89
CA PHE A 11 -10.96 10.79 14.10
C PHE A 11 -11.76 9.54 14.51
N PHE A 12 -11.51 8.39 13.88
CA PHE A 12 -12.33 7.18 14.08
C PHE A 12 -11.77 6.20 15.10
N LEU A 13 -10.44 6.18 15.31
CA LEU A 13 -9.79 5.27 16.26
C LEU A 13 -9.28 6.00 17.50
N GLY A 14 -9.31 7.34 17.53
CA GLY A 14 -8.77 8.14 18.63
C GLY A 14 -7.25 8.02 18.78
N GLU A 15 -6.55 7.55 17.75
CA GLU A 15 -5.09 7.37 17.78
C GLU A 15 -4.41 8.75 17.85
N ARG A 16 -3.63 8.99 18.91
CA ARG A 16 -2.81 10.19 19.05
C ARG A 16 -1.44 9.95 18.42
N PHE A 17 -1.07 10.80 17.46
CA PHE A 17 0.21 10.71 16.78
C PHE A 17 1.30 11.45 17.55
N GLY A 18 2.46 10.81 17.71
CA GLY A 18 3.65 11.47 18.21
C GLY A 18 4.35 12.28 17.11
N LEU A 19 5.26 13.16 17.53
CA LEU A 19 6.09 13.94 16.60
C LEU A 19 6.88 13.03 15.63
N ALA A 20 7.36 11.88 16.10
CA ALA A 20 8.05 10.90 15.27
C ALA A 20 7.18 10.35 14.13
N ASN A 21 5.89 10.11 14.38
CA ASN A 21 4.97 9.67 13.33
C ASN A 21 4.77 10.76 12.27
N LEU A 22 4.59 12.02 12.68
CA LEU A 22 4.43 13.14 11.77
C LEU A 22 5.68 13.33 10.89
N VAL A 23 6.86 13.34 11.51
CA VAL A 23 8.15 13.44 10.80
C VAL A 23 8.31 12.26 9.83
N GLY A 24 8.03 11.05 10.28
CA GLY A 24 8.10 9.84 9.46
C GLY A 24 7.17 9.91 8.23
N THR A 25 5.93 10.36 8.42
CA THR A 25 4.98 10.55 7.32
C THR A 25 5.45 11.62 6.33
N ILE A 26 5.94 12.76 6.81
CA ILE A 26 6.44 13.84 5.93
C ILE A 26 7.64 13.35 5.12
N LEU A 27 8.62 12.71 5.76
CA LEU A 27 9.79 12.15 5.07
C LEU A 27 9.40 11.10 4.03
N GLY A 28 8.51 10.17 4.40
CA GLY A 28 8.01 9.17 3.47
C GLY A 28 7.28 9.78 2.28
N LEU A 29 6.39 10.75 2.51
CA LEU A 29 5.64 11.41 1.43
C LEU A 29 6.56 12.21 0.51
N ALA A 30 7.54 12.91 1.06
CA ALA A 30 8.56 13.61 0.29
C ALA A 30 9.37 12.61 -0.57
N GLY A 31 9.75 11.47 -0.01
CA GLY A 31 10.45 10.42 -0.75
C GLY A 31 9.62 9.83 -1.89
N ILE A 32 8.32 9.56 -1.66
CA ILE A 32 7.40 9.13 -2.72
C ILE A 32 7.27 10.21 -3.80
N ALA A 33 7.17 11.49 -3.43
CA ALA A 33 7.12 12.58 -4.41
C ALA A 33 8.37 12.61 -5.29
N LEU A 34 9.57 12.38 -4.73
CA LEU A 34 10.79 12.28 -5.54
C LEU A 34 10.80 11.06 -6.47
N LEU A 35 10.22 9.93 -6.06
CA LEU A 35 10.11 8.73 -6.90
C LEU A 35 9.15 8.94 -8.08
N VAL A 36 8.04 9.63 -7.83
CA VAL A 36 6.96 9.82 -8.81
C VAL A 36 7.26 10.97 -9.78
N ASP A 37 8.16 11.87 -9.40
CA ASP A 37 8.52 13.09 -10.16
C ASP A 37 7.27 13.89 -10.60
N PRO A 38 6.58 14.57 -9.67
CA PRO A 38 5.32 15.23 -9.95
C PRO A 38 5.42 16.39 -10.95
N VAL A 39 6.63 16.86 -11.24
CA VAL A 39 6.88 17.90 -12.24
C VAL A 39 6.72 17.35 -13.67
N ALA A 40 6.82 16.03 -13.85
CA ALA A 40 6.58 15.36 -15.12
C ALA A 40 5.08 15.19 -15.45
N PHE A 41 4.16 15.51 -14.52
CA PHE A 41 2.72 15.40 -14.78
C PHE A 41 2.20 16.54 -15.64
N ASP A 42 1.53 16.19 -16.73
CA ASP A 42 0.81 17.16 -17.54
C ASP A 42 -0.62 17.32 -17.01
N PHE A 43 -0.81 18.36 -16.19
CA PHE A 43 -2.12 18.70 -15.63
C PHE A 43 -3.13 19.20 -16.68
N SER A 44 -2.71 19.41 -17.92
CA SER A 44 -3.58 19.78 -19.04
C SER A 44 -4.22 18.57 -19.70
N ASP A 45 -3.66 17.37 -19.51
CA ASP A 45 -4.21 16.13 -20.06
C ASP A 45 -5.36 15.60 -19.18
N ARG A 46 -6.56 15.62 -19.75
CA ARG A 46 -7.78 15.14 -19.10
C ARG A 46 -7.69 13.67 -18.70
N THR A 47 -6.98 12.85 -19.45
CA THR A 47 -6.82 11.41 -19.17
C THR A 47 -5.97 11.20 -17.93
N GLN A 48 -4.84 11.91 -17.84
CA GLN A 48 -3.98 11.89 -16.64
C GLN A 48 -4.74 12.41 -15.42
N LEU A 49 -5.51 13.49 -15.58
CA LEU A 49 -6.30 14.05 -14.48
C LEU A 49 -7.33 13.06 -13.93
N ILE A 50 -8.07 12.38 -14.82
CA ILE A 50 -9.04 11.34 -14.42
C ILE A 50 -8.33 10.15 -13.76
N GLY A 51 -7.22 9.69 -14.32
CA GLY A 51 -6.41 8.60 -13.75
C GLY A 51 -5.90 8.92 -12.35
N ASN A 52 -5.35 10.12 -12.16
CA ASN A 52 -4.92 10.63 -10.86
C ASN A 52 -6.09 10.70 -9.86
N GLY A 53 -7.26 11.15 -10.31
CA GLY A 53 -8.49 11.13 -9.52
C GLY A 53 -8.85 9.71 -9.05
N PHE A 54 -8.83 8.73 -9.95
CA PHE A 54 -9.09 7.33 -9.58
C PHE A 54 -8.07 6.77 -8.59
N MET A 55 -6.79 7.12 -8.72
CA MET A 55 -5.77 6.71 -7.74
C MET A 55 -6.03 7.27 -6.35
N LEU A 56 -6.46 8.54 -6.26
CA LEU A 56 -6.82 9.16 -4.97
C LEU A 56 -8.03 8.49 -4.33
N VAL A 57 -9.09 8.24 -5.12
CA VAL A 57 -10.30 7.54 -4.65
C VAL A 57 -9.96 6.12 -4.19
N SER A 58 -9.21 5.37 -5.00
CA SER A 58 -8.75 4.02 -4.65
C SER A 58 -7.96 4.03 -3.33
N SER A 59 -7.02 4.96 -3.20
CA SER A 59 -6.24 5.11 -1.98
C SER A 59 -7.09 5.49 -0.76
N PHE A 60 -8.17 6.24 -0.93
CA PHE A 60 -9.08 6.64 0.15
C PHE A 60 -9.98 5.47 0.57
N SER A 61 -10.56 4.74 -0.41
CA SER A 61 -11.32 3.52 -0.18
C SER A 61 -10.49 2.47 0.58
N PHE A 62 -9.22 2.31 0.22
CA PHE A 62 -8.32 1.41 0.94
C PHE A 62 -8.11 1.86 2.39
N ALA A 63 -7.91 3.15 2.63
CA ALA A 63 -7.77 3.68 3.99
C ALA A 63 -9.04 3.44 4.83
N ILE A 64 -10.24 3.62 4.27
CA ILE A 64 -11.50 3.28 4.94
C ILE A 64 -11.56 1.79 5.29
N ALA A 65 -11.18 0.90 4.36
CA ALA A 65 -11.18 -0.54 4.60
C ALA A 65 -10.30 -0.92 5.80
N ILE A 66 -9.13 -0.29 5.93
CA ILE A 66 -8.25 -0.48 7.10
C ILE A 66 -8.92 -0.03 8.39
N ILE A 67 -9.54 1.16 8.41
CA ILE A 67 -10.21 1.68 9.59
C ILE A 67 -11.39 0.80 10.00
N LEU A 68 -12.24 0.38 9.06
CA LEU A 68 -13.39 -0.49 9.32
C LEU A 68 -12.96 -1.86 9.86
N MET A 69 -11.88 -2.40 9.33
CA MET A 69 -11.32 -3.67 9.82
C MET A 69 -10.80 -3.52 11.25
N ARG A 70 -10.23 -2.36 11.60
CA ARG A 70 -9.69 -2.10 12.94
C ARG A 70 -10.76 -1.74 13.96
N SER A 71 -11.82 -1.04 13.56
CA SER A 71 -12.92 -0.66 14.45
C SER A 71 -13.77 -1.86 14.89
N ASN A 72 -13.71 -2.97 14.16
CA ASN A 72 -14.51 -4.17 14.42
C ASN A 72 -13.66 -5.44 14.67
N PRO A 73 -12.80 -5.46 15.71
CA PRO A 73 -11.89 -6.59 15.94
C PRO A 73 -12.61 -7.89 16.32
N SER A 74 -13.81 -7.80 16.90
CA SER A 74 -14.57 -8.94 17.42
C SER A 74 -15.42 -9.69 16.39
N ALA A 75 -15.49 -9.22 15.14
CA ALA A 75 -16.41 -9.78 14.13
C ALA A 75 -16.03 -11.21 13.71
N ALA A 76 -14.74 -11.47 13.46
CA ALA A 76 -14.19 -12.80 13.17
C ALA A 76 -12.64 -12.75 13.07
N PRO A 77 -11.96 -13.91 13.16
CA PRO A 77 -10.56 -14.03 12.76
C PRO A 77 -10.33 -13.58 11.32
N ILE A 78 -9.21 -12.91 11.05
CA ILE A 78 -8.85 -12.37 9.72
C ILE A 78 -8.89 -13.46 8.65
N ILE A 79 -8.37 -14.64 8.98
CA ILE A 79 -8.32 -15.78 8.07
C ILE A 79 -9.72 -16.25 7.63
N GLN A 80 -10.76 -15.94 8.39
CA GLN A 80 -12.15 -16.23 8.02
C GLN A 80 -12.77 -15.10 7.19
N LEU A 81 -12.38 -13.84 7.41
CA LEU A 81 -12.92 -12.68 6.71
C LEU A 81 -12.32 -12.49 5.31
N VAL A 82 -11.00 -12.67 5.18
CA VAL A 82 -10.26 -12.38 3.94
C VAL A 82 -10.77 -13.18 2.74
N PRO A 83 -11.07 -14.49 2.85
CA PRO A 83 -11.63 -15.24 1.72
C PRO A 83 -12.95 -14.64 1.20
N TRP A 84 -13.85 -14.23 2.10
CA TRP A 84 -15.12 -13.61 1.71
C TRP A 84 -14.92 -12.24 1.04
N GLN A 85 -13.99 -11.43 1.54
CA GLN A 85 -13.65 -10.14 0.94
C GLN A 85 -13.07 -10.31 -0.46
N LEU A 86 -12.12 -11.24 -0.64
CA LEU A 86 -11.51 -11.52 -1.93
C LEU A 86 -12.51 -12.15 -2.91
N PHE A 87 -13.43 -13.00 -2.43
CA PHE A 87 -14.47 -13.60 -3.25
C PHE A 87 -15.49 -12.58 -3.74
N LEU A 88 -16.02 -11.73 -2.85
CA LEU A 88 -16.95 -10.67 -3.25
C LEU A 88 -16.26 -9.65 -4.16
N GLY A 89 -15.02 -9.29 -3.84
CA GLY A 89 -14.20 -8.40 -4.67
C GLY A 89 -13.93 -8.98 -6.06
N SER A 90 -13.64 -10.29 -6.15
CA SER A 90 -13.41 -10.94 -7.45
C SER A 90 -14.66 -10.99 -8.31
N ILE A 91 -15.85 -11.21 -7.73
CA ILE A 91 -17.11 -11.13 -8.48
C ILE A 91 -17.29 -9.75 -9.10
N ILE A 92 -17.13 -8.69 -8.31
CA ILE A 92 -17.29 -7.30 -8.79
C ILE A 92 -16.25 -6.99 -9.87
N LEU A 93 -15.00 -7.41 -9.68
CA LEU A 93 -13.92 -7.20 -10.65
C LEU A 93 -14.17 -7.98 -11.94
N ILE A 94 -14.61 -9.24 -11.88
CA ILE A 94 -14.93 -10.05 -13.06
C ILE A 94 -16.06 -9.41 -13.86
N LEU A 95 -17.14 -8.98 -13.20
CA LEU A 95 -18.25 -8.29 -13.88
C LEU A 95 -17.78 -7.00 -14.56
N THR A 96 -16.97 -6.20 -13.86
CA THR A 96 -16.44 -4.95 -14.41
C THR A 96 -15.50 -5.21 -15.59
N ALA A 97 -14.61 -6.19 -15.48
CA ALA A 97 -13.69 -6.58 -16.55
C ALA A 97 -14.46 -7.06 -17.80
N LEU A 98 -15.51 -7.87 -17.63
CA LEU A 98 -16.34 -8.32 -18.76
C LEU A 98 -17.09 -7.18 -19.46
N ILE A 99 -17.51 -6.14 -18.71
CA ILE A 99 -18.21 -4.98 -19.27
C ILE A 99 -17.22 -4.05 -20.00
N VAL A 100 -16.04 -3.82 -19.42
CA VAL A 100 -15.07 -2.81 -19.91
C VAL A 100 -14.14 -3.39 -20.97
N GLU A 101 -13.60 -4.59 -20.73
CA GLU A 101 -12.58 -5.24 -21.58
C GLU A 101 -13.18 -6.34 -22.47
N GLY A 102 -14.33 -6.90 -22.10
CA GLY A 102 -14.99 -8.00 -22.80
C GLY A 102 -14.49 -9.39 -22.37
N PRO A 103 -14.84 -10.45 -23.13
CA PRO A 103 -14.41 -11.82 -22.83
C PRO A 103 -12.89 -11.96 -22.90
N PRO A 104 -12.24 -12.54 -21.87
CA PRO A 104 -10.79 -12.62 -21.83
C PRO A 104 -10.27 -13.59 -22.91
N LYS A 105 -9.24 -13.15 -23.64
CA LYS A 105 -8.48 -14.02 -24.55
C LYS A 105 -7.27 -14.57 -23.80
N ILE A 106 -7.44 -15.72 -23.14
CA ILE A 106 -6.40 -16.29 -22.29
C ILE A 106 -5.46 -17.18 -23.13
N PRO A 107 -4.19 -16.80 -23.32
CA PRO A 107 -3.20 -17.73 -23.85
C PRO A 107 -2.89 -18.75 -22.76
N LEU A 108 -3.37 -19.98 -22.90
CA LEU A 108 -3.09 -21.09 -21.99
C LEU A 108 -1.65 -21.60 -22.16
N SER A 109 -0.67 -20.71 -21.96
CA SER A 109 0.75 -21.04 -21.95
C SER A 109 1.18 -21.47 -20.54
N SER A 110 2.22 -22.30 -20.46
CA SER A 110 2.83 -22.68 -19.18
C SER A 110 3.28 -21.44 -18.40
N SER A 111 3.85 -20.45 -19.08
CA SER A 111 4.26 -19.18 -18.48
C SER A 111 3.08 -18.42 -17.85
N PHE A 112 1.95 -18.31 -18.55
CA PHE A 112 0.75 -17.66 -18.01
C PHE A 112 0.26 -18.34 -16.73
N ILE A 113 0.19 -19.68 -16.76
CA ILE A 113 -0.24 -20.46 -15.59
C ILE A 113 0.70 -20.25 -14.41
N THR A 114 2.02 -20.27 -14.62
CA THR A 114 3.01 -20.04 -13.56
C THR A 114 2.89 -18.63 -12.98
N ILE A 115 2.76 -17.60 -13.83
CA ILE A 115 2.62 -16.21 -13.40
C ILE A 115 1.33 -16.02 -12.59
N MET A 116 0.21 -16.61 -13.02
CA MET A 116 -1.05 -16.53 -12.29
C MET A 116 -1.04 -17.34 -10.99
N ALA A 117 -0.42 -18.52 -10.99
CA ALA A 117 -0.27 -19.33 -9.78
C ALA A 117 0.63 -18.64 -8.73
N TYR A 118 1.58 -17.82 -9.14
CA TYR A 118 2.33 -16.97 -8.22
C TYR A 118 1.49 -15.75 -7.78
N ASN A 119 0.90 -15.01 -8.72
CA ASN A 119 0.24 -13.74 -8.40
C ASN A 119 -1.05 -13.91 -7.59
N GLY A 120 -1.85 -14.94 -7.86
CA GLY A 120 -3.13 -15.17 -7.20
C GLY A 120 -2.97 -15.56 -5.73
N PRO A 121 -2.60 -16.82 -5.43
CA PRO A 121 -2.55 -17.31 -4.06
C PRO A 121 -1.39 -16.73 -3.25
N ILE A 122 -0.19 -16.58 -3.83
CA ILE A 122 1.01 -16.15 -3.09
C ILE A 122 1.03 -14.63 -2.97
N ALA A 123 1.18 -13.92 -4.10
CA ALA A 123 1.41 -12.47 -4.08
C ALA A 123 0.16 -11.69 -3.63
N SER A 124 -1.05 -12.16 -3.93
CA SER A 124 -2.29 -11.51 -3.52
C SER A 124 -2.84 -12.12 -2.24
N GLY A 125 -3.25 -13.40 -2.27
CA GLY A 125 -3.95 -14.03 -1.14
C GLY A 125 -3.15 -14.01 0.17
N PHE A 126 -1.97 -14.63 0.16
CA PHE A 126 -1.12 -14.74 1.35
C PHE A 126 -0.59 -13.38 1.80
N CYS A 127 -0.03 -12.57 0.90
CA CYS A 127 0.51 -11.26 1.28
C CYS A 127 -0.59 -10.31 1.79
N PHE A 128 -1.79 -10.34 1.21
CA PHE A 128 -2.91 -9.54 1.70
C PHE A 128 -3.35 -9.99 3.09
N TRP A 129 -3.47 -11.29 3.33
CA TRP A 129 -3.73 -11.82 4.68
C TRP A 129 -2.65 -11.41 5.69
N ALA A 130 -1.38 -11.52 5.32
CA ALA A 130 -0.26 -11.14 6.17
C ALA A 130 -0.30 -9.63 6.48
N TYR A 131 -0.55 -8.81 5.46
CA TYR A 131 -0.70 -7.37 5.59
C TYR A 131 -1.85 -7.00 6.52
N LEU A 132 -3.03 -7.61 6.37
CA LEU A 132 -4.17 -7.35 7.24
C LEU A 132 -3.92 -7.83 8.68
N SER A 133 -3.18 -8.93 8.84
CA SER A 133 -2.75 -9.44 10.15
C SER A 133 -1.84 -8.45 10.87
N VAL A 134 -0.84 -7.92 10.18
CA VAL A 134 0.01 -6.84 10.71
C VAL A 134 -0.81 -5.58 10.99
N SER A 135 -1.72 -5.22 10.08
CA SER A 135 -2.58 -4.04 10.20
C SER A 135 -3.58 -4.13 11.35
N ARG A 136 -3.88 -5.31 11.88
CA ARG A 136 -4.68 -5.47 13.11
C ARG A 136 -3.84 -5.49 14.38
N SER A 137 -2.58 -5.87 14.29
CA SER A 137 -1.69 -6.01 15.45
C SER A 137 -0.88 -4.76 15.80
N LEU A 138 -0.65 -3.86 14.83
CA LEU A 138 0.13 -2.63 15.04
C LEU A 138 -0.76 -1.37 14.97
N PRO A 139 -0.34 -0.20 15.48
CA PRO A 139 -1.03 1.08 15.24
C PRO A 139 -1.17 1.40 13.74
N ALA A 140 -2.27 2.06 13.34
CA ALA A 140 -2.59 2.25 11.92
C ALA A 140 -1.50 3.05 11.20
N MET A 141 -0.98 4.06 11.90
CA MET A 141 0.09 4.90 11.41
C MET A 141 1.40 4.12 11.19
N ASN A 142 1.73 3.16 12.05
CA ASN A 142 2.97 2.40 11.95
C ASN A 142 2.91 1.43 10.77
N THR A 143 1.75 0.78 10.56
CA THR A 143 1.52 -0.05 9.37
C THR A 143 1.54 0.78 8.09
N ALA A 144 0.95 1.97 8.10
CA ALA A 144 0.93 2.86 6.95
C ALA A 144 2.34 3.38 6.57
N ILE A 145 3.16 3.73 7.55
CA ILE A 145 4.53 4.18 7.29
C ILE A 145 5.40 2.98 6.88
N GLY A 146 5.23 1.81 7.51
CA GLY A 146 5.89 0.58 7.11
C GLY A 146 5.60 0.16 5.67
N SER A 147 4.36 0.35 5.18
CA SER A 147 4.02 0.06 3.78
C SER A 147 4.69 0.99 2.77
N MET A 148 5.19 2.16 3.20
CA MET A 148 6.03 3.00 2.34
C MET A 148 7.36 2.34 2.01
N GLY A 149 7.80 1.34 2.76
CA GLY A 149 8.97 0.52 2.42
C GLY A 149 8.76 -0.38 1.19
N VAL A 150 7.51 -0.65 0.77
CA VAL A 150 7.22 -1.48 -0.41
C VAL A 150 7.89 -0.98 -1.69
N PRO A 151 7.74 0.30 -2.10
CA PRO A 151 8.46 0.81 -3.27
C PRO A 151 9.98 0.71 -3.13
N VAL A 152 10.54 0.76 -1.91
CA VAL A 152 11.99 0.61 -1.72
C VAL A 152 12.45 -0.79 -2.08
N ILE A 153 11.79 -1.81 -1.54
CA ILE A 153 12.09 -3.20 -1.88
C ILE A 153 11.83 -3.46 -3.36
N GLY A 154 10.74 -2.92 -3.91
CA GLY A 154 10.38 -3.06 -5.32
C GLY A 154 11.45 -2.50 -6.26
N VAL A 155 11.88 -1.25 -6.05
CA VAL A 155 12.90 -0.60 -6.88
C VAL A 155 14.26 -1.27 -6.74
N ILE A 156 14.69 -1.63 -5.53
CA ILE A 156 15.97 -2.32 -5.32
C ILE A 156 15.96 -3.69 -5.99
N SER A 157 14.87 -4.46 -5.84
CA SER A 157 14.74 -5.77 -6.46
C SER A 157 14.71 -5.67 -7.98
N SER A 158 13.99 -4.67 -8.53
CA SER A 158 13.96 -4.41 -9.97
C SER A 158 15.34 -4.03 -10.50
N ALA A 159 16.04 -3.09 -9.86
CA ALA A 159 17.38 -2.69 -10.26
C ALA A 159 18.37 -3.86 -10.23
N PHE A 160 18.28 -4.72 -9.23
CA PHE A 160 19.14 -5.91 -9.12
C PHE A 160 18.83 -6.96 -10.19
N ILE A 161 17.55 -7.26 -10.43
CA ILE A 161 17.14 -8.32 -11.38
C ILE A 161 17.28 -7.85 -12.84
N LEU A 162 16.88 -6.62 -13.15
CA LEU A 162 16.90 -6.05 -14.51
C LEU A 162 18.25 -5.37 -14.84
N SER A 163 19.16 -5.23 -13.87
CA SER A 163 20.45 -4.54 -14.01
C SER A 163 20.32 -3.07 -14.47
N GLU A 164 19.27 -2.38 -14.02
CA GLU A 164 19.00 -0.99 -14.37
C GLU A 164 19.78 0.00 -13.50
N SER A 165 20.26 1.09 -14.09
CA SER A 165 20.89 2.18 -13.35
C SER A 165 19.82 3.06 -12.68
N LEU A 166 19.94 3.25 -11.36
CA LEU A 166 19.04 4.12 -10.61
C LEU A 166 19.47 5.58 -10.73
N ALA A 167 18.53 6.43 -11.15
CA ALA A 167 18.72 7.87 -11.18
C ALA A 167 18.85 8.46 -9.75
N LEU A 168 19.54 9.60 -9.62
CA LEU A 168 19.82 10.22 -8.33
C LEU A 168 18.55 10.64 -7.56
N ASN A 169 17.52 11.10 -8.28
CA ASN A 169 16.21 11.41 -7.69
C ASN A 169 15.56 10.17 -7.06
N VAL A 170 15.66 9.02 -7.74
CA VAL A 170 15.16 7.74 -7.25
C VAL A 170 15.87 7.37 -5.96
N ILE A 171 17.21 7.39 -5.96
CA ILE A 171 18.02 7.08 -4.78
C ILE A 171 17.68 8.01 -3.61
N ALA A 172 17.57 9.32 -3.84
CA ALA A 172 17.19 10.29 -2.82
C ALA A 172 15.79 10.00 -2.25
N GLY A 173 14.82 9.65 -3.11
CA GLY A 173 13.48 9.23 -2.70
C GLY A 173 13.49 8.00 -1.81
N LEU A 174 14.26 6.97 -2.18
CA LEU A 174 14.44 5.75 -1.39
C LEU A 174 15.03 6.04 0.00
N VAL A 175 16.06 6.89 0.07
CA VAL A 175 16.69 7.28 1.33
C VAL A 175 15.70 8.01 2.24
N LEU A 176 14.92 8.96 1.72
CA LEU A 176 13.92 9.68 2.50
C LEU A 176 12.85 8.74 3.07
N ILE A 177 12.37 7.78 2.27
CA ILE A 177 11.42 6.77 2.74
C ILE A 177 12.03 5.94 3.87
N LEU A 178 13.25 5.45 3.70
CA LEU A 178 13.94 4.66 4.72
C LEU A 178 14.13 5.44 6.03
N LEU A 179 14.53 6.72 5.95
CA LEU A 179 14.65 7.60 7.11
C LEU A 179 13.30 7.81 7.81
N GLY A 180 12.22 7.97 7.03
CA GLY A 180 10.87 8.08 7.56
C GLY A 180 10.43 6.84 8.35
N VAL A 181 10.65 5.65 7.78
CA VAL A 181 10.38 4.36 8.45
C VAL A 181 11.24 4.20 9.70
N LEU A 182 12.55 4.42 9.60
CA LEU A 182 13.49 4.31 10.72
C LEU A 182 13.12 5.22 11.89
N THR A 183 12.70 6.46 11.62
CA THR A 183 12.31 7.43 12.65
C THR A 183 11.16 6.90 13.50
N VAL A 184 10.17 6.26 12.88
CA VAL A 184 9.01 5.69 13.55
C VAL A 184 9.39 4.43 14.31
N THR A 185 10.10 3.51 13.66
CA THR A 185 10.53 2.25 14.29
C THR A 185 11.41 2.48 15.52
N LEU A 186 12.37 3.42 15.44
CA LEU A 186 13.23 3.75 16.58
C LEU A 186 12.44 4.38 17.74
N ASN A 187 11.44 5.20 17.44
CA ASN A 187 10.58 5.79 18.46
C ASN A 187 9.70 4.73 19.16
N ASP A 188 9.16 3.78 18.41
CA ASP A 188 8.41 2.65 18.99
C ASP A 188 9.29 1.80 19.90
N LEU A 189 10.50 1.43 19.44
CA LEU A 189 11.44 0.65 20.25
C LEU A 189 11.84 1.36 21.55
N ARG A 190 11.99 2.68 21.52
CA ARG A 190 12.25 3.49 22.72
C ARG A 190 11.07 3.46 23.70
N ARG A 191 9.83 3.51 23.20
CA ARG A 191 8.62 3.42 24.04
C ARG A 191 8.45 2.04 24.67
N THR A 192 8.75 0.97 23.95
CA THR A 192 8.67 -0.39 24.51
C THR A 192 9.73 -0.65 25.57
N LYS A 193 10.95 -0.09 25.44
CA LYS A 193 12.02 -0.22 26.44
C LYS A 193 11.79 0.61 27.72
N SER A 194 10.89 1.59 27.69
CA SER A 194 10.56 2.42 28.86
C SER A 194 9.39 1.88 29.70
N LEU A 195 8.78 0.77 29.30
CA LEU A 195 7.72 0.05 30.00
C LEU A 195 8.31 -1.19 30.69
#